data_AF-A0A847A531-F1
#
_entry.id   AF-A0A847A531-F1
#
_cell.length_a   1.000
_cell.length_b   1.000
_cell.length_c   1.000
_cell.angle_alpha   90.00
_cell.angle_beta   90.00
_cell.angle_gamma   90.00
#
_symmetry.space_group_name_H-M   'P 1'
#
loop_
_entity.id
_entity.type
_entity.pdbx_description
1 polymer ?
#
loop_
_entity_poly.entity_id
_entity_poly.type
_entity_poly.pdbx_seq_one_letter_code
_entity_poly.pdbx_strand_id
1 'polypeptide(L)'
;MTASEWWYSKLIRRSRDAEQRMPKGLRDKVASNGLRQITAGALQSSGDQAVNASTVLPWVLASLGAPAALTGLLVPIRESLSMLPQALLTPLVVRVKHRKWIFVVGA
;
A
#
# COMPACT_ATOMS: atom_id res chain seq x y z
N MET A 1 -7.18 27.40 8.83
CA MET A 1 -7.30 26.20 7.98
C MET A 1 -6.22 26.27 6.91
N THR A 2 -5.29 25.32 6.91
CA THR A 2 -4.19 25.22 5.95
C THR A 2 -4.65 24.53 4.66
N ALA A 3 -3.96 24.75 3.53
CA ALA A 3 -4.28 24.11 2.25
C ALA A 3 -4.29 22.57 2.35
N SER A 4 -3.40 22.00 3.16
CA SER A 4 -3.37 20.56 3.47
C SER A 4 -4.61 20.07 4.21
N GLU A 5 -5.16 20.86 5.13
CA GLU A 5 -6.37 20.46 5.86
C GLU A 5 -7.61 20.47 4.97
N TRP A 6 -7.69 21.40 4.02
CA TRP A 6 -8.78 21.47 3.05
C TRP A 6 -8.77 20.28 2.09
N TRP A 7 -7.62 19.95 1.51
CA TRP A 7 -7.49 18.78 0.64
C TRP A 7 -7.73 17.48 1.41
N TYR A 8 -7.18 17.36 2.62
CA TYR A 8 -7.38 16.17 3.45
C TYR A 8 -8.85 15.98 3.85
N SER A 9 -9.56 17.03 4.25
CA SER A 9 -10.98 16.91 4.61
C SER A 9 -11.89 16.66 3.42
N LYS A 10 -11.50 17.07 2.21
CA LYS A 10 -12.23 16.78 0.97
C LYS A 10 -12.03 15.35 0.49
N LEU A 11 -10.83 14.79 0.65
CA LEU A 11 -10.48 13.44 0.21
C LEU A 11 -10.81 12.36 1.24
N ILE A 12 -10.73 12.69 2.54
CA ILE A 12 -10.91 11.74 3.64
C ILE A 12 -11.99 12.20 4.58
N ARG A 13 -12.93 11.29 4.87
CA ARG A 13 -13.91 11.47 5.94
C ARG A 13 -13.20 11.40 7.30
N ARG A 14 -12.95 12.56 7.90
CA ARG A 14 -12.27 12.65 9.21
C ARG A 14 -13.16 12.06 10.32
N SER A 15 -12.63 11.09 11.05
CA SER A 15 -13.26 10.55 12.26
C SER A 15 -12.94 11.45 13.45
N ARG A 16 -13.88 12.36 13.79
CA ARG A 16 -13.71 13.32 14.89
C ARG A 16 -13.41 12.64 16.23
N ASP A 17 -14.02 11.47 16.49
CA ASP A 17 -13.82 10.71 17.73
C ASP A 17 -12.37 10.22 17.90
N ALA A 18 -11.73 9.79 16.82
CA ALA A 18 -10.33 9.33 16.85
C ALA A 18 -9.38 10.51 17.04
N GLU A 19 -9.63 11.64 16.35
CA GLU A 19 -8.80 12.84 16.50
C GLU A 19 -8.93 13.44 17.91
N GLN A 20 -10.11 13.36 18.52
CA GLN A 20 -10.34 13.82 19.90
C GLN A 20 -9.61 13.01 20.97
N ARG A 21 -9.22 11.77 20.69
CA ARG A 21 -8.41 10.94 21.60
C ARG A 21 -6.91 11.23 21.48
N MET A 22 -6.48 11.99 20.46
CA MET A 22 -5.06 12.29 20.23
C MET A 22 -4.59 13.52 21.01
N PRO A 23 -3.32 13.58 21.43
CA PRO A 23 -2.70 14.79 21.98
C PRO A 23 -2.79 15.97 21.00
N LYS A 24 -3.00 17.19 21.50
CA LYS A 24 -3.25 18.39 20.67
C LYS A 24 -2.18 18.59 19.58
N GLY A 25 -0.90 18.49 19.92
CA GLY A 25 0.20 18.69 18.96
C GLY A 25 0.34 17.62 17.86
N LEU A 26 -0.35 16.48 17.98
CA LEU A 26 -0.40 15.45 16.94
C LEU A 26 -1.54 15.69 15.95
N ARG A 27 -2.67 16.29 16.39
CA ARG A 27 -3.87 16.53 15.56
C ARG A 27 -3.54 17.41 14.36
N ASP A 28 -2.75 18.45 14.59
CA ASP A 28 -2.36 19.43 13.56
C ASP A 28 -1.50 18.79 12.46
N LYS A 29 -0.81 17.69 12.77
CA LYS A 29 0.06 16.97 11.82
C LYS A 29 -0.68 15.88 11.04
N VAL A 30 -1.89 15.48 11.44
CA VAL A 30 -2.64 14.38 10.80
C VAL A 30 -2.91 14.69 9.33
N ALA A 31 -3.40 15.89 9.01
CA ALA A 31 -3.76 16.23 7.64
C ALA A 31 -2.54 16.26 6.70
N SER A 32 -1.44 16.89 7.14
CA SER A 32 -0.21 16.97 6.34
C SER A 32 0.44 15.60 6.14
N ASN A 33 0.56 14.79 7.21
CA ASN A 33 1.13 13.45 7.11
C ASN A 33 0.23 12.49 6.32
N GLY A 34 -1.09 12.62 6.49
CA GLY A 34 -2.07 11.82 5.76
C GLY A 34 -2.01 12.08 4.25
N LEU A 35 -1.94 13.34 3.83
CA LEU A 35 -1.74 13.67 2.41
C LEU A 35 -0.42 13.11 1.87
N ARG A 36 0.68 13.21 2.62
CA ARG A 36 1.97 12.62 2.23
C ARG A 36 1.86 11.10 2.06
N GLN A 37 1.15 10.42 2.95
CA GLN A 37 0.95 8.97 2.87
C GLN A 37 0.13 8.58 1.63
N ILE A 38 -0.93 9.33 1.32
CA ILE A 38 -1.76 9.11 0.14
C ILE A 38 -0.94 9.31 -1.13
N THR A 39 -0.21 10.42 -1.24
CA THR A 39 0.62 10.71 -2.42
C THR A 39 1.72 9.68 -2.60
N ALA A 40 2.41 9.29 -1.53
CA ALA A 40 3.42 8.24 -1.58
C ALA A 40 2.82 6.89 -2.04
N GLY A 41 1.66 6.50 -1.48
CA GLY A 41 0.96 5.28 -1.88
C GLY A 41 0.49 5.32 -3.34
N ALA A 42 0.02 6.47 -3.82
CA ALA A 42 -0.38 6.65 -5.21
C ALA A 42 0.81 6.50 -6.17
N LEU A 43 1.97 7.09 -5.84
CA LEU A 43 3.19 6.96 -6.63
C LEU A 43 3.71 5.52 -6.64
N GLN A 44 3.75 4.86 -5.49
CA GLN A 44 4.14 3.45 -5.38
C GLN A 44 3.23 2.57 -6.24
N SER A 45 1.91 2.69 -6.07
CA SER A 45 0.94 1.89 -6.84
C SER A 45 1.03 2.15 -8.34
N SER A 46 1.34 3.39 -8.74
CA SER A 46 1.59 3.72 -10.14
C SER A 46 2.85 3.03 -10.67
N GLY A 47 3.93 2.99 -9.89
CA GLY A 47 5.15 2.25 -10.22
C GLY A 47 4.90 0.74 -10.34
N ASP A 48 4.19 0.16 -9.37
CA ASP A 48 3.84 -1.26 -9.39
C ASP A 48 2.99 -1.63 -10.62
N GLN A 49 2.08 -0.74 -11.05
CA GLN A 49 1.31 -0.92 -12.28
C GLN A 49 2.15 -0.75 -13.55
N ALA A 50 3.14 0.15 -13.55
CA ALA A 50 4.03 0.37 -14.69
C ALA A 50 4.97 -0.83 -14.93
N VAL A 51 5.43 -1.50 -13.87
CA VAL A 51 6.36 -2.64 -13.92
C VAL A 51 5.63 -3.99 -13.84
N ASN A 52 4.30 -3.99 -13.95
CA ASN A 52 3.47 -5.07 -13.42
C ASN A 52 3.73 -6.46 -14.07
N ALA A 53 4.58 -7.25 -13.43
CA ALA A 53 4.87 -8.64 -13.78
C ALA A 53 3.62 -9.54 -13.76
N SER A 54 2.56 -9.09 -13.08
CA SER A 54 1.27 -9.77 -12.96
C SER A 54 0.54 -9.97 -14.27
N THR A 55 0.79 -9.12 -15.26
CA THR A 55 0.19 -9.26 -16.60
C THR A 55 1.16 -9.96 -17.53
N VAL A 56 2.44 -9.65 -17.47
CA VAL A 56 3.47 -10.24 -18.33
C VAL A 56 3.52 -11.76 -18.20
N LEU A 57 3.47 -12.31 -16.98
CA LEU A 57 3.59 -13.76 -16.77
C LEU A 57 2.40 -14.55 -17.35
N PRO A 58 1.12 -14.16 -17.13
CA PRO A 58 -0.01 -14.75 -17.85
C PRO A 58 0.09 -14.62 -19.37
N TRP A 59 0.54 -13.48 -19.89
CA TRP A 59 0.74 -13.26 -21.33
C TRP A 59 1.80 -14.21 -21.91
N VAL A 60 2.92 -14.40 -21.20
CA VAL A 60 3.98 -15.35 -21.59
C VAL A 60 3.46 -16.79 -21.56
N LEU A 61 2.77 -17.20 -20.49
CA LEU A 61 2.21 -18.56 -20.40
C LEU A 61 1.14 -18.83 -21.46
N ALA A 62 0.29 -17.83 -21.76
CA ALA A 62 -0.67 -17.93 -22.85
C ALA A 62 0.03 -18.06 -24.22
N SER A 63 1.11 -17.30 -24.46
CA SER A 63 1.90 -17.38 -25.71
C SER A 63 2.61 -18.73 -25.89
N LEU A 64 2.92 -19.41 -24.79
CA LEU A 64 3.52 -20.76 -24.77
C LEU A 64 2.48 -21.89 -24.89
N GLY A 65 1.18 -21.55 -25.00
CA GLY A 65 0.09 -22.53 -25.15
C GLY A 65 -0.34 -23.19 -23.83
N ALA A 66 -0.03 -22.60 -22.67
CA ALA A 66 -0.44 -23.15 -21.38
C ALA A 66 -1.98 -23.19 -21.25
N PRO A 67 -2.57 -24.30 -20.75
CA PRO A 67 -4.00 -24.40 -20.53
C PRO A 67 -4.57 -23.27 -19.67
N ALA A 68 -5.70 -22.70 -20.09
CA ALA A 68 -6.34 -21.55 -19.41
C ALA A 68 -6.70 -21.82 -17.94
N ALA A 69 -6.95 -23.10 -17.59
CA ALA A 69 -7.18 -23.51 -16.20
C ALA A 69 -5.94 -23.28 -15.30
N LEU A 70 -4.74 -23.52 -15.84
CA LEU A 70 -3.49 -23.33 -15.09
C LEU A 70 -3.15 -21.84 -14.96
N THR A 71 -3.35 -21.05 -16.02
CA THR A 71 -3.15 -19.60 -15.97
C THR A 71 -4.15 -18.89 -15.07
N GLY A 72 -5.40 -19.36 -14.99
CA GLY A 72 -6.40 -18.84 -14.05
C GLY A 72 -6.07 -19.11 -12.58
N LEU A 73 -5.36 -20.21 -12.28
CA LEU A 73 -4.92 -20.57 -10.93
C LEU A 73 -3.72 -19.75 -10.44
N LEU A 74 -2.93 -19.15 -11.35
CA LEU A 74 -1.77 -18.35 -10.97
C LEU A 74 -2.12 -17.15 -10.08
N VAL A 75 -3.26 -16.50 -10.32
CA VAL A 75 -3.72 -15.36 -9.51
C VAL A 75 -3.94 -15.79 -8.05
N PRO A 76 -4.87 -16.72 -7.72
CA PRO A 76 -5.09 -17.12 -6.34
C PRO A 76 -3.85 -17.76 -5.68
N ILE A 77 -3.02 -18.48 -6.43
CA ILE A 77 -1.76 -19.03 -5.93
C ILE A 77 -0.81 -17.89 -5.52
N ARG A 78 -0.61 -16.89 -6.37
CA ARG A 78 0.22 -15.71 -6.06
C ARG A 78 -0.33 -14.93 -4.87
N GLU A 79 -1.64 -14.64 -4.86
CA GLU A 79 -2.26 -13.89 -3.77
C GLU A 79 -2.08 -14.63 -2.44
N SER A 80 -2.29 -15.96 -2.42
CA SER A 80 -2.13 -16.80 -1.22
C SER A 80 -0.66 -16.95 -0.79
N LEU A 81 0.26 -17.14 -1.74
CA LEU A 81 1.69 -17.28 -1.46
C LEU A 81 2.29 -15.99 -0.94
N SER A 82 1.85 -14.83 -1.43
CA SER A 82 2.33 -13.52 -0.96
C SER A 82 1.96 -13.24 0.51
N MET A 83 0.86 -13.82 0.99
CA MET A 83 0.45 -13.68 2.39
C MET A 83 1.39 -14.40 3.37
N LEU A 84 2.08 -15.47 2.96
CA LEU A 84 3.01 -16.23 3.82
C LEU A 84 4.22 -15.40 4.27
N PRO A 85 5.06 -14.84 3.37
CA PRO A 85 6.17 -14.00 3.78
C PRO A 85 5.67 -12.72 4.46
N GLN A 86 4.52 -12.16 4.02
CA GLN A 86 3.95 -10.98 4.66
C GLN A 86 3.60 -11.24 6.13
N ALA A 87 2.97 -12.36 6.46
CA ALA A 87 2.64 -12.74 7.83
C ALA A 87 3.90 -12.94 8.69
N LEU A 88 4.93 -13.59 8.14
CA LEU A 88 6.21 -13.83 8.83
C LEU A 88 6.98 -12.52 9.11
N LEU A 89 6.97 -11.57 8.17
CA LEU A 89 7.71 -10.31 8.29
C LEU A 89 6.96 -9.26 9.14
N THR A 90 5.63 -9.30 9.18
CA THR A 90 4.79 -8.35 9.95
C THR A 90 5.29 -8.09 11.38
N PRO A 91 5.58 -9.10 12.23
CA PRO A 91 6.04 -8.86 13.61
C PRO A 91 7.40 -8.14 13.66
N LEU A 92 8.28 -8.35 12.68
CA LEU A 92 9.57 -7.65 12.59
C LEU A 92 9.37 -6.18 12.24
N VAL A 93 8.52 -5.90 11.25
CA VAL A 93 8.22 -4.54 10.79
C VAL A 93 7.56 -3.71 11.90
N VAL A 94 6.63 -4.32 12.67
CA VAL A 94 5.88 -3.62 13.71
C VAL A 94 6.76 -3.18 14.88
N ARG A 95 7.85 -3.92 15.18
CA ARG A 95 8.81 -3.58 16.24
C ARG A 95 9.67 -2.35 15.93
N VAL A 96 9.78 -1.94 14.66
CA VAL A 96 10.60 -0.79 14.26
C VAL A 96 9.87 0.53 14.52
N LYS A 97 10.49 1.41 15.32
CA LYS A 97 9.95 2.72 15.70
C LYS A 97 9.71 3.64 14.48
N HIS A 98 10.61 3.62 13.49
CA HIS A 98 10.51 4.41 12.26
C HIS A 98 10.45 3.51 11.04
N ARG A 99 9.25 2.99 10.74
CA ARG A 99 9.03 1.99 9.68
C ARG A 99 9.32 2.49 8.27
N LYS A 100 9.40 3.82 8.07
CA LYS A 100 9.68 4.42 6.75
C LYS A 100 10.91 3.83 6.06
N TRP A 101 11.95 3.48 6.82
CA TRP A 101 13.21 2.97 6.26
C TRP A 101 13.07 1.56 5.69
N ILE A 102 12.19 0.74 6.27
CA ILE A 102 11.89 -0.61 5.73
C ILE A 102 11.27 -0.46 4.34
N PHE A 103 10.32 0.46 4.20
CA PHE A 103 9.67 0.71 2.91
C PHE A 103 10.62 1.35 1.89
N VAL A 104 11.52 2.23 2.30
CA VAL A 104 12.51 2.86 1.40
C VAL A 104 13.55 1.88 0.90
N VAL A 105 13.99 0.92 1.74
CA VAL A 105 14.99 -0.09 1.34
C VAL A 105 14.36 -1.21 0.50
N GLY A 106 13.07 -1.49 0.69
CA GLY A 106 12.36 -2.57 -0.02
C GLY A 106 11.64 -2.16 -1.30
N ALA A 107 11.52 -0.86 -1.59
CA ALA A 107 10.95 -0.31 -2.82
C ALA A 107 12.02 -0.19 -3.91
#